data_AF-A0A250FA47-F1
#
_entry.id   AF-A0A250FA47-F1
#
_cell.length_a   1.000
_cell.length_b   1.000
_cell.length_c   1.000
_cell.angle_alpha   90.00
_cell.angle_beta   90.00
_cell.angle_gamma   90.00
#
_symmetry.space_group_name_H-M   'P 1'
#
loop_
_entity.id
_entity.type
_entity.pdbx_description
1 polymer ?
#
loop_
_entity_poly.entity_id
_entity_poly.type
_entity_poly.pdbx_seq_one_letter_code
_entity_poly.pdbx_strand_id
1 'polypeptide(L)'
;MSKNILKNRRFYQKNVLKGEEYLQKEKRGIDNVLLLPITVVSSVFYYVAHTTVSIPLFATAVALFCTFYYIIVRLGMNLRMQRYLAKTVEGYHFRWYELWHIRWNDKVLVSAWHKKLIEMAKEESLTDTQIVQIIENQRLTNHKWFSYAWFIIVIGFSILLSILFISIRTNYKIAELQQYRRRYNLERTHLVTAKKQIILRSFFWKITK
;
A
#
# COMPACT_ATOMS: atom_id res chain seq x y z
N MET A 1 -25.70 -30.44 -7.26
CA MET A 1 -24.33 -30.01 -7.64
C MET A 1 -24.39 -28.62 -8.28
N SER A 2 -24.59 -27.55 -7.49
CA SER A 2 -24.92 -26.19 -8.02
C SER A 2 -24.18 -25.02 -7.33
N LYS A 3 -23.84 -25.12 -6.05
CA LYS A 3 -23.22 -24.01 -5.30
C LYS A 3 -21.73 -23.73 -5.62
N ASN A 4 -21.01 -24.64 -6.30
CA ASN A 4 -19.57 -24.49 -6.55
C ASN A 4 -19.22 -23.78 -7.87
N ILE A 5 -20.11 -23.80 -8.88
CA ILE A 5 -19.83 -23.18 -10.19
C ILE A 5 -19.83 -21.64 -10.08
N LEU A 6 -20.78 -21.07 -9.33
CA LEU A 6 -20.86 -19.62 -9.06
C LEU A 6 -19.66 -19.06 -8.27
N LYS A 7 -19.01 -19.89 -7.45
CA LYS A 7 -17.77 -19.54 -6.75
C LYS A 7 -16.53 -19.70 -7.64
N ASN A 8 -16.64 -20.44 -8.74
CA ASN A 8 -15.52 -20.71 -9.61
C ASN A 8 -15.18 -19.44 -10.40
N ARG A 9 -14.04 -18.83 -10.06
CA ARG A 9 -13.60 -17.60 -10.70
C ARG A 9 -13.25 -17.78 -12.18
N ARG A 10 -13.15 -19.01 -12.67
CA ARG A 10 -12.77 -19.34 -14.05
C ARG A 10 -13.66 -18.67 -15.10
N PHE A 11 -14.96 -18.58 -14.84
CA PHE A 11 -15.92 -18.01 -15.80
C PHE A 11 -16.05 -16.48 -15.78
N TYR A 12 -15.34 -15.79 -14.88
CA TYR A 12 -15.37 -14.32 -14.86
C TYR A 12 -14.80 -13.76 -16.16
N GLN A 13 -15.42 -12.69 -16.66
CA GLN A 13 -15.05 -12.01 -17.90
C GLN A 13 -13.55 -11.75 -18.05
N LYS A 14 -12.92 -11.28 -16.97
CA LYS A 14 -11.46 -11.02 -16.92
C LYS A 14 -10.64 -12.30 -17.18
N ASN A 15 -11.06 -13.44 -16.65
CA ASN A 15 -10.31 -14.69 -16.71
C ASN A 15 -10.49 -15.40 -18.05
N VAL A 16 -11.73 -15.44 -18.54
CA VAL A 16 -12.07 -15.99 -19.86
C VAL A 16 -11.37 -15.24 -20.99
N LEU A 17 -11.35 -13.90 -20.92
CA LEU A 17 -10.72 -13.09 -21.96
C LEU A 17 -9.19 -13.11 -21.90
N LYS A 18 -8.59 -13.31 -20.71
CA LYS A 18 -7.13 -13.42 -20.54
C LYS A 18 -6.58 -14.78 -20.97
N GLY A 19 -7.35 -15.85 -20.78
CA GLY A 19 -6.83 -17.21 -20.84
C GLY A 19 -5.95 -17.55 -19.63
N GLU A 20 -5.86 -18.85 -19.32
CA GLU A 20 -5.15 -19.35 -18.13
C GLU A 20 -3.64 -19.07 -18.17
N GLU A 21 -3.02 -19.11 -19.36
CA GLU A 21 -1.59 -18.83 -19.53
C GLU A 21 -1.23 -17.39 -19.17
N TYR A 22 -2.03 -16.42 -19.61
CA TYR A 22 -1.78 -15.01 -19.29
C TYR A 22 -2.01 -14.75 -17.79
N LEU A 23 -2.99 -15.42 -17.18
CA LEU A 23 -3.23 -15.34 -15.73
C LEU A 23 -2.05 -15.88 -14.92
N GLN A 24 -1.46 -17.01 -15.32
CA GLN A 24 -0.29 -17.56 -14.65
C GLN A 24 0.95 -16.65 -14.81
N LYS A 25 1.12 -16.06 -16.00
CA LYS A 25 2.21 -15.11 -16.28
C LYS A 25 2.03 -13.79 -15.53
N GLU A 26 0.79 -13.33 -15.40
CA GLU A 26 0.43 -12.16 -14.60
C GLU A 26 0.67 -12.42 -13.11
N LYS A 27 0.28 -13.60 -12.58
CA LYS A 27 0.52 -13.96 -11.17
C LYS A 27 2.02 -14.00 -10.84
N ARG A 28 2.81 -14.72 -11.63
CA ARG A 28 4.29 -14.74 -11.48
C ARG A 28 4.91 -13.36 -11.66
N GLY A 29 4.40 -12.57 -12.59
CA GLY A 29 4.83 -11.19 -12.81
C GLY A 29 4.51 -10.28 -11.62
N ILE A 30 3.31 -10.38 -11.06
CA ILE A 30 2.87 -9.65 -9.88
C ILE A 30 3.74 -10.01 -8.68
N ASP A 31 3.98 -11.31 -8.44
CA ASP A 31 4.78 -11.78 -7.31
C ASP A 31 6.22 -11.23 -7.39
N ASN A 32 6.86 -11.30 -8.57
CA ASN A 32 8.21 -10.76 -8.77
C ASN A 32 8.26 -9.22 -8.74
N VAL A 33 7.25 -8.55 -9.28
CA VAL A 33 7.17 -7.08 -9.32
C VAL A 33 6.80 -6.50 -7.96
N LEU A 34 6.10 -7.24 -7.09
CA LEU A 34 5.79 -6.82 -5.72
C LEU A 34 6.94 -7.13 -4.75
N LEU A 35 7.75 -8.16 -5.00
CA LEU A 35 8.92 -8.49 -4.16
C LEU A 35 10.00 -7.40 -4.20
N LEU A 36 10.28 -6.85 -5.38
CA LEU A 36 11.28 -5.79 -5.58
C LEU A 36 11.10 -4.53 -4.70
N PRO A 37 9.90 -3.90 -4.62
CA PRO A 37 9.71 -2.75 -3.75
C PRO A 37 9.75 -3.15 -2.28
N ILE A 38 9.32 -4.35 -1.90
CA ILE A 38 9.40 -4.83 -0.51
C ILE A 38 10.86 -4.98 -0.09
N THR A 39 11.72 -5.56 -0.93
CA THR A 39 13.15 -5.71 -0.62
C THR A 39 13.86 -4.36 -0.57
N VAL A 40 13.62 -3.48 -1.54
CA VAL A 40 14.19 -2.12 -1.55
C VAL A 40 13.74 -1.32 -0.32
N VAL A 41 12.45 -1.31 0.00
CA VAL A 41 11.94 -0.61 1.19
C VAL A 41 12.56 -1.18 2.46
N SER A 42 12.66 -2.51 2.58
CA SER A 42 13.25 -3.17 3.75
C SER A 42 14.74 -2.84 3.92
N SER A 43 15.52 -2.86 2.84
CA SER A 43 16.95 -2.51 2.86
C SER A 43 17.19 -1.06 3.26
N VAL A 44 16.36 -0.14 2.75
CA VAL A 44 16.50 1.28 3.09
C VAL A 44 16.00 1.56 4.51
N PHE A 45 14.96 0.86 4.98
CA PHE A 45 14.50 0.96 6.37
C PHE A 45 15.56 0.49 7.37
N TYR A 46 16.27 -0.60 7.05
CA TYR A 46 17.42 -1.07 7.83
C TYR A 46 18.52 -0.01 7.91
N TYR A 47 18.87 0.61 6.79
CA TYR A 47 19.89 1.67 6.75
C TYR A 47 19.47 2.93 7.54
N VAL A 48 18.19 3.30 7.49
CA VAL A 48 17.67 4.47 8.22
C VAL A 48 17.53 4.22 9.72
N ALA A 49 17.20 3.00 10.13
CA ALA A 49 17.21 2.62 11.55
C ALA A 49 18.61 2.78 12.19
N HIS A 50 19.67 2.65 11.39
CA HIS A 50 21.07 2.80 11.83
C HIS A 50 21.65 4.21 11.60
N THR A 51 20.88 5.19 11.11
CA THR A 51 21.37 6.56 10.85
C THR A 51 20.55 7.64 11.57
N THR A 52 21.10 8.85 11.69
CA THR A 52 20.49 9.99 12.40
C THR A 52 19.44 10.76 11.57
N VAL A 53 19.06 10.23 10.41
CA VAL A 53 18.14 10.88 9.46
C VAL A 53 16.78 11.17 10.12
N SER A 54 16.18 12.30 9.75
CA SER A 54 14.83 12.63 10.17
C SER A 54 13.83 11.62 9.58
N ILE A 55 13.42 10.66 10.41
CA ILE A 55 12.37 9.68 10.14
C ILE A 55 11.14 10.24 9.39
N PRO A 56 10.61 11.46 9.64
CA PRO A 56 9.53 12.02 8.82
C PRO A 56 9.87 12.19 7.34
N LEU A 57 11.01 12.82 7.01
CA LEU A 57 11.43 12.99 5.61
C LEU A 57 11.64 11.64 4.92
N PHE A 58 12.15 10.66 5.68
CA PHE A 58 12.31 9.30 5.17
C PHE A 58 10.98 8.60 4.89
N ALA A 59 10.03 8.66 5.83
CA ALA A 59 8.70 8.09 5.66
C ALA A 59 7.96 8.72 4.46
N THR A 60 8.08 10.03 4.27
CA THR A 60 7.53 10.73 3.10
C THR A 60 8.18 10.26 1.80
N ALA A 61 9.51 10.11 1.76
CA ALA A 61 10.22 9.63 0.58
C ALA A 61 9.83 8.18 0.22
N VAL A 62 9.72 7.29 1.21
CA VAL A 62 9.25 5.92 1.01
C VAL A 62 7.80 5.87 0.53
N ALA A 63 6.91 6.67 1.11
CA ALA A 63 5.51 6.74 0.69
C ALA A 63 5.38 7.22 -0.76
N LEU A 64 6.14 8.25 -1.14
CA LEU A 64 6.20 8.75 -2.51
C LEU A 64 6.75 7.67 -3.45
N PHE A 65 7.88 7.04 -3.11
CA PHE A 65 8.47 5.97 -3.93
C PHE A 65 7.51 4.80 -4.13
N CYS A 66 6.86 4.31 -3.08
CA CYS A 66 5.87 3.24 -3.15
C CYS A 66 4.68 3.63 -4.03
N THR A 67 4.21 4.88 -3.92
CA THR A 67 3.09 5.39 -4.72
C THR A 67 3.46 5.51 -6.20
N PHE A 68 4.62 6.09 -6.52
CA PHE A 68 5.11 6.17 -7.90
C PHE A 68 5.36 4.78 -8.50
N TYR A 69 5.99 3.89 -7.74
CA TYR A 69 6.22 2.52 -8.16
C TYR A 69 4.90 1.80 -8.47
N TYR A 70 3.92 1.92 -7.56
CA TYR A 70 2.59 1.35 -7.76
C TYR A 70 1.92 1.87 -9.05
N ILE A 71 1.98 3.19 -9.29
CA ILE A 71 1.43 3.81 -10.50
C ILE A 71 2.09 3.24 -11.75
N ILE A 72 3.43 3.19 -11.79
CA ILE A 72 4.18 2.66 -12.94
C ILE A 72 3.82 1.20 -13.20
N VAL A 73 3.79 0.37 -12.16
CA VAL A 73 3.43 -1.04 -12.27
C VAL A 73 2.01 -1.21 -12.77
N ARG A 74 1.05 -0.47 -12.22
CA ARG A 74 -0.36 -0.53 -12.63
C ARG A 74 -0.55 -0.12 -14.08
N LEU A 75 0.08 0.98 -14.50
CA LEU A 75 0.07 1.43 -15.89
C LEU A 75 0.71 0.39 -16.81
N GLY A 76 1.86 -0.17 -16.44
CA GLY A 76 2.56 -1.19 -17.23
C GLY A 76 1.75 -2.48 -17.40
N MET A 77 1.11 -2.96 -16.32
CA MET A 77 0.24 -4.13 -16.37
C MET A 77 -1.00 -3.88 -17.24
N ASN A 78 -1.66 -2.73 -17.08
CA ASN A 78 -2.84 -2.37 -17.87
C ASN A 78 -2.49 -2.16 -19.34
N LEU A 79 -1.32 -1.58 -19.64
CA LEU A 79 -0.83 -1.42 -21.01
C LEU A 79 -0.61 -2.77 -21.70
N ARG A 80 0.06 -3.70 -21.02
CA ARG A 80 0.22 -5.08 -21.52
C ARG A 80 -1.13 -5.75 -21.73
N MET A 81 -2.05 -5.57 -20.78
CA MET A 81 -3.39 -6.13 -20.84
C MET A 81 -4.19 -5.59 -22.03
N GLN A 82 -4.19 -4.28 -22.27
CA GLN A 82 -4.90 -3.70 -23.41
C GLN A 82 -4.30 -4.12 -24.75
N ARG A 83 -2.96 -4.21 -24.85
CA ARG A 83 -2.31 -4.74 -26.06
C ARG A 83 -2.71 -6.19 -26.31
N TYR A 84 -2.80 -6.99 -25.25
CA TYR A 84 -3.28 -8.36 -25.35
C TYR A 84 -4.74 -8.43 -25.80
N LEU A 85 -5.63 -7.64 -25.20
CA LEU A 85 -7.04 -7.55 -25.61
C LEU A 85 -7.19 -7.09 -27.06
N ALA A 86 -6.43 -6.08 -27.50
CA ALA A 86 -6.48 -5.57 -28.87
C ALA A 86 -6.02 -6.60 -29.90
N LYS A 87 -5.14 -7.53 -29.49
CA LYS A 87 -4.69 -8.63 -30.35
C LYS A 87 -5.68 -9.81 -30.37
N THR A 88 -6.42 -10.03 -29.29
CA THR A 88 -7.23 -11.24 -29.09
C THR A 88 -8.72 -11.05 -29.26
N VAL A 89 -9.20 -9.81 -29.18
CA VAL A 89 -10.62 -9.46 -29.30
C VAL A 89 -10.79 -8.58 -30.53
N GLU A 90 -11.51 -9.11 -31.53
CA GLU A 90 -11.84 -8.37 -32.74
C GLU A 90 -12.65 -7.11 -32.40
N GLY A 91 -12.24 -5.97 -32.97
CA GLY A 91 -12.87 -4.68 -32.73
C GLY A 91 -12.52 -4.00 -31.40
N TYR A 92 -11.66 -4.59 -30.56
CA TYR A 92 -11.15 -3.88 -29.37
C TYR A 92 -9.98 -2.97 -29.75
N HIS A 93 -10.14 -1.67 -29.49
CA HIS A 93 -9.09 -0.68 -29.72
C HIS A 93 -8.45 -0.23 -28.41
N PHE A 94 -7.15 0.01 -28.48
CA PHE A 94 -6.37 0.58 -27.38
C PHE A 94 -6.88 1.98 -27.02
N ARG A 95 -7.02 2.27 -25.72
CA ARG A 95 -7.49 3.56 -25.23
C ARG A 95 -6.62 4.04 -24.07
N TRP A 96 -5.97 5.18 -24.28
CA TRP A 96 -5.04 5.78 -23.31
C TRP A 96 -5.66 6.01 -21.92
N TYR A 97 -6.91 6.46 -21.84
CA TYR A 97 -7.57 6.70 -20.55
C TYR A 97 -7.92 5.41 -19.80
N GLU A 98 -8.03 4.26 -20.49
CA GLU A 98 -8.28 2.96 -19.86
C GLU A 98 -7.00 2.35 -19.24
N LEU A 99 -5.83 3.02 -19.37
CA LEU A 99 -4.59 2.59 -18.73
C LEU A 99 -4.67 2.66 -17.21
N TRP A 100 -5.51 3.53 -16.66
CA TRP A 100 -5.76 3.61 -15.23
C TRP A 100 -6.75 2.52 -14.80
N HIS A 101 -7.85 2.40 -15.56
CA HIS A 101 -8.94 1.48 -15.29
C HIS A 101 -9.53 0.92 -16.60
N ILE A 102 -9.36 -0.39 -16.83
CA ILE A 102 -9.95 -1.07 -17.98
C ILE A 102 -11.46 -1.17 -17.80
N ARG A 103 -12.22 -0.67 -18.77
CA ARG A 103 -13.68 -0.75 -18.76
C ARG A 103 -14.13 -2.12 -19.24
N TRP A 104 -14.19 -3.07 -18.31
CA TRP A 104 -14.68 -4.43 -18.58
C TRP A 104 -16.14 -4.46 -19.07
N ASN A 105 -16.94 -3.43 -18.78
CA ASN A 105 -18.31 -3.28 -19.29
C ASN A 105 -18.40 -2.72 -20.73
N ASP A 106 -17.31 -2.67 -21.50
CA ASP A 106 -17.38 -2.33 -22.92
C ASP A 106 -18.17 -3.41 -23.69
N LYS A 107 -19.07 -2.99 -24.58
CA LYS A 107 -19.94 -3.89 -25.37
C LYS A 107 -19.12 -4.91 -26.15
N VAL A 108 -17.97 -4.50 -26.69
CA VAL A 108 -17.06 -5.38 -27.45
C VAL A 108 -16.50 -6.48 -26.56
N LEU A 109 -16.03 -6.13 -25.36
CA LEU A 109 -15.48 -7.10 -24.40
C LEU A 109 -16.56 -8.03 -23.85
N VAL A 110 -17.78 -7.52 -23.62
CA VAL A 110 -18.90 -8.33 -23.12
C VAL A 110 -19.38 -9.32 -24.18
N SER A 111 -19.43 -8.89 -25.45
CA SER A 111 -19.80 -9.74 -26.59
C SER A 111 -18.77 -10.85 -26.83
N ALA A 112 -17.48 -10.49 -26.87
CA ALA A 112 -16.39 -11.44 -27.04
C ALA A 112 -16.34 -12.46 -25.88
N TRP A 113 -16.64 -12.00 -24.67
CA TRP A 113 -16.76 -12.89 -23.51
C TRP A 113 -17.94 -13.85 -23.62
N HIS A 114 -19.13 -13.38 -24.01
CA HIS A 114 -20.29 -14.26 -24.21
C HIS A 114 -19.98 -15.37 -25.22
N LYS A 115 -19.35 -15.01 -26.35
CA LYS A 115 -18.98 -15.98 -27.39
C LYS A 115 -18.06 -17.06 -26.84
N LYS A 116 -16.97 -16.68 -26.15
CA LYS A 116 -16.03 -17.62 -25.52
C LYS A 116 -16.65 -18.42 -24.37
N LEU A 117 -17.56 -17.82 -23.62
CA LEU A 117 -18.27 -18.50 -22.53
C LEU A 117 -19.14 -19.63 -23.07
N ILE A 118 -19.85 -19.40 -24.17
CA ILE A 118 -20.68 -20.42 -24.83
C ILE A 118 -19.81 -21.57 -25.37
N GLU A 119 -18.64 -21.26 -25.94
CA GLU A 119 -17.69 -22.27 -26.42
C GLU A 119 -17.19 -23.16 -25.27
N MET A 120 -16.70 -22.58 -24.18
CA MET A 120 -16.27 -23.36 -23.00
C MET A 120 -17.43 -24.09 -22.33
N ALA A 121 -18.63 -23.53 -22.33
CA ALA A 121 -19.80 -24.19 -21.77
C ALA A 121 -20.18 -25.45 -22.54
N LYS A 122 -19.99 -25.46 -23.87
CA LYS A 122 -20.15 -26.65 -24.70
C LYS A 122 -19.09 -27.71 -24.40
N GLU A 123 -17.83 -27.30 -24.23
CA GLU A 123 -16.73 -28.21 -23.87
C GLU A 123 -16.92 -28.84 -22.49
N GLU A 124 -17.40 -28.07 -21.51
CA GLU A 124 -17.62 -28.53 -20.14
C GLU A 124 -19.02 -29.10 -19.87
N SER A 125 -19.87 -29.23 -20.91
CA SER A 125 -21.25 -29.72 -20.79
C SER A 125 -22.10 -28.97 -19.75
N LEU A 126 -21.92 -27.66 -19.62
CA LEU A 126 -22.70 -26.82 -18.72
C LEU A 126 -24.15 -26.69 -19.20
N THR A 127 -25.10 -26.66 -18.26
CA THR A 127 -26.51 -26.47 -18.58
C THR A 127 -26.83 -24.99 -18.84
N ASP A 128 -27.84 -24.70 -19.67
CA ASP A 128 -28.26 -23.32 -19.97
C ASP A 128 -28.58 -22.50 -18.71
N THR A 129 -29.17 -23.15 -17.71
CA THR A 129 -29.45 -22.56 -16.39
C THR A 129 -28.18 -22.11 -15.66
N GLN A 130 -27.07 -22.85 -15.78
CA GLN A 130 -25.78 -22.49 -15.19
C GLN A 130 -25.13 -21.31 -15.93
N ILE A 131 -25.26 -21.28 -17.26
CA ILE A 131 -24.75 -20.17 -18.08
C ILE A 131 -25.45 -18.86 -17.71
N VAL A 132 -26.79 -18.88 -17.57
CA VAL A 132 -27.57 -17.70 -17.14
C VAL A 132 -27.14 -17.23 -15.75
N GLN A 133 -26.94 -18.15 -14.81
CA GLN A 133 -26.46 -17.83 -13.45
C GLN A 133 -25.08 -17.16 -13.46
N ILE A 134 -24.16 -17.62 -14.31
CA ILE A 134 -22.83 -17.02 -14.49
C ILE A 134 -22.97 -15.59 -15.03
N ILE A 135 -23.82 -15.37 -16.02
CA ILE A 135 -24.06 -14.06 -16.64
C ILE A 135 -24.62 -13.06 -15.63
N GLU A 136 -25.62 -13.48 -14.86
CA GLU A 136 -26.26 -12.65 -13.85
C GLU A 136 -25.28 -12.26 -12.72
N ASN A 137 -24.47 -13.22 -12.26
CA ASN A 137 -23.46 -12.98 -11.23
C ASN A 137 -22.35 -12.02 -11.72
N GLN A 138 -21.94 -12.13 -12.99
CA GLN A 138 -20.99 -11.20 -13.60
C GLN A 138 -21.54 -9.77 -13.62
N ARG A 139 -22.82 -9.60 -13.97
CA ARG A 139 -23.50 -8.29 -13.99
C ARG A 139 -23.51 -7.65 -12.60
N LEU A 140 -23.83 -8.43 -11.57
CA LEU A 140 -23.82 -7.97 -10.17
C LEU A 140 -22.41 -7.59 -9.69
N THR A 141 -21.39 -8.32 -10.13
CA THR A 141 -19.99 -8.07 -9.75
C THR A 141 -19.44 -6.81 -10.42
N ASN A 142 -19.77 -6.57 -11.70
CA ASN A 142 -19.38 -5.37 -12.42
C ASN A 142 -19.98 -4.07 -11.84
N HIS A 143 -21.03 -4.16 -11.02
CA HIS A 143 -21.65 -3.02 -10.35
C HIS A 143 -20.98 -2.65 -9.01
N LYS A 144 -20.10 -3.50 -8.47
CA LYS A 144 -19.40 -3.19 -7.22
C LYS A 144 -18.28 -2.18 -7.47
N TRP A 145 -18.51 -0.94 -7.03
CA TRP A 145 -17.57 0.18 -6.93
C TRP A 145 -16.36 -0.06 -5.98
N PHE A 146 -16.01 -1.32 -5.70
CA PHE A 146 -15.00 -1.68 -4.71
C PHE A 146 -13.62 -1.83 -5.36
N SER A 147 -12.95 -0.69 -5.58
CA SER A 147 -11.49 -0.69 -5.80
C SER A 147 -10.80 0.55 -5.22
N TYR A 148 -11.53 1.64 -4.98
CA TYR A 148 -10.95 2.89 -4.48
C TYR A 148 -11.05 3.06 -2.96
N ALA A 149 -12.08 2.50 -2.31
CA ALA A 149 -12.26 2.63 -0.85
C ALA A 149 -11.09 2.01 -0.06
N TRP A 150 -10.60 0.84 -0.47
CA TRP A 150 -9.44 0.20 0.17
C TRP A 150 -8.16 1.03 0.00
N PHE A 151 -7.95 1.63 -1.18
CA PHE A 151 -6.81 2.51 -1.42
C PHE A 151 -6.86 3.78 -0.56
N ILE A 152 -8.04 4.39 -0.44
CA ILE A 152 -8.26 5.57 0.42
C ILE A 152 -7.99 5.20 1.89
N ILE A 153 -8.43 4.02 2.34
CA ILE A 153 -8.18 3.53 3.70
C ILE A 153 -6.68 3.31 3.94
N VAL A 154 -5.97 2.63 3.02
CA VAL A 154 -4.52 2.37 3.16
C VAL A 154 -3.71 3.66 3.17
N ILE A 155 -4.03 4.62 2.30
CA ILE A 155 -3.38 5.93 2.27
C ILE A 155 -3.68 6.71 3.56
N GLY A 156 -4.95 6.73 3.99
CA GLY A 156 -5.36 7.39 5.24
C GLY A 156 -4.66 6.80 6.47
N PHE A 157 -4.54 5.47 6.53
CA PHE A 157 -3.87 4.77 7.64
C PHE A 157 -2.36 5.03 7.65
N SER A 158 -1.71 5.10 6.47
CA SER A 158 -0.29 5.45 6.36
C SER A 158 0.00 6.88 6.81
N ILE A 159 -0.88 7.83 6.48
CA ILE A 159 -0.80 9.22 6.96
C ILE A 159 -0.98 9.29 8.47
N LEU A 160 -1.99 8.60 9.02
CA LEU A 160 -2.23 8.54 10.47
C LEU A 160 -1.06 7.95 11.25
N LEU A 161 -0.49 6.83 10.78
CA LEU A 161 0.69 6.22 11.39
C LEU A 161 1.91 7.16 11.34
N SER A 162 2.10 7.88 10.24
CA SER A 162 3.20 8.84 10.10
C SER A 162 3.06 9.99 11.10
N ILE A 163 1.84 10.54 11.27
CA ILE A 163 1.55 11.59 12.25
C ILE A 163 1.78 11.07 13.68
N LEU A 164 1.28 9.87 14.01
CA LEU A 164 1.47 9.24 15.32
C LEU A 164 2.95 9.05 15.66
N PHE A 165 3.73 8.56 14.69
CA PHE A 165 5.15 8.32 14.89
C PHE A 165 5.94 9.63 15.11
N ILE A 166 5.60 10.69 14.38
CA ILE A 166 6.17 12.04 14.58
C ILE A 166 5.85 12.55 15.99
N SER A 167 4.60 12.42 16.42
CA SER A 167 4.18 12.86 17.77
C SER A 167 4.92 12.11 18.87
N ILE A 168 5.07 10.80 18.76
CA ILE A 168 5.79 9.98 19.77
C ILE A 168 7.27 10.39 19.84
N ARG A 169 7.96 10.53 18.71
CA ARG A 169 9.39 10.91 18.68
C ARG A 169 9.62 12.34 19.20
N THR A 170 8.72 13.26 18.86
CA THR A 170 8.80 14.65 19.31
C THR A 170 8.60 14.74 20.83
N ASN A 171 7.61 14.02 21.36
CA ASN A 171 7.40 13.91 22.80
C ASN A 171 8.59 13.27 23.52
N TYR A 172 9.20 12.24 22.93
CA TYR A 172 10.40 11.61 23.49
C TYR A 172 11.59 12.58 23.57
N LYS A 173 11.91 13.31 22.49
CA LYS A 173 12.99 14.32 22.50
C LYS A 173 12.72 15.47 23.47
N ILE A 174 11.47 15.92 23.57
CA ILE A 174 11.08 16.97 24.52
C ILE A 174 11.26 16.46 25.96
N ALA A 175 10.86 15.21 26.24
CA ALA A 175 11.05 14.60 27.56
C ALA A 175 12.53 14.48 27.94
N GLU A 176 13.38 14.07 27.00
CA GLU A 176 14.83 13.97 27.20
C GLU A 176 15.47 15.35 27.49
N LEU A 177 15.11 16.38 26.72
CA LEU A 177 15.53 17.77 26.96
C LEU A 177 15.07 18.30 28.32
N GLN A 178 13.84 17.98 28.73
CA GLN A 178 13.33 18.36 30.05
C GLN A 178 14.09 17.66 31.17
N GLN A 179 14.42 16.37 31.02
CA GLN A 179 15.23 15.65 32.01
C GLN A 179 16.65 16.23 32.11
N TYR A 180 17.30 16.52 30.98
CA TYR A 180 18.61 17.16 30.97
C TYR A 180 18.59 18.52 31.68
N ARG A 181 17.61 19.38 31.35
CA ARG A 181 17.45 20.70 31.98
C ARG A 181 17.22 20.57 33.49
N ARG A 182 16.45 19.59 33.95
CA ARG A 182 16.25 19.34 35.39
C ARG A 182 17.56 18.96 36.08
N ARG A 183 18.34 18.03 35.51
CA ARG A 183 19.64 17.62 36.09
C ARG A 183 20.61 18.80 36.16
N TYR A 184 20.75 19.55 35.07
CA TYR A 184 21.63 20.71 35.00
C TYR A 184 21.25 21.79 36.05
N ASN A 185 19.96 22.08 36.18
CA ASN A 185 19.48 23.05 37.18
C ASN A 185 19.73 22.55 38.61
N LEU A 186 19.58 21.25 38.86
CA LEU A 186 19.79 20.63 40.18
C LEU A 186 21.29 20.64 40.56
N GLU A 187 22.18 20.33 39.63
CA GLU A 187 23.63 20.48 39.83
C GLU A 187 24.01 21.94 40.12
N ARG A 188 23.44 22.88 39.36
CA ARG A 188 23.70 24.32 39.57
C ARG A 188 23.22 24.80 40.94
N THR A 189 22.04 24.38 41.40
CA THR A 189 21.54 24.76 42.73
C THR A 189 22.38 24.14 43.85
N HIS A 190 22.79 22.87 43.72
CA HIS A 190 23.71 22.25 44.67
C HIS A 190 25.05 22.99 44.76
N LEU A 191 25.62 23.38 43.61
CA LEU A 191 26.92 24.07 43.55
C LEU A 191 26.83 25.49 44.15
N VAL A 192 25.75 26.22 43.89
CA VAL A 192 25.49 27.54 44.52
C VAL A 192 25.29 27.40 46.03
N THR A 193 24.55 26.38 46.47
CA THR A 193 24.30 26.14 47.91
C THR A 193 25.57 25.74 48.64
N ALA A 194 26.38 24.87 48.06
CA ALA A 194 27.69 24.49 48.59
C ALA A 194 28.63 25.71 48.69
N LYS A 195 28.70 26.55 47.64
CA LYS A 195 29.47 27.81 47.69
C LYS A 195 29.00 28.73 48.80
N LYS A 196 27.68 28.92 48.96
CA LYS A 196 27.13 29.73 50.06
C LYS A 196 27.49 29.17 51.43
N GLN A 197 27.41 27.85 51.61
CA GLN A 197 27.80 27.20 52.87
C GLN A 197 29.29 27.35 53.19
N ILE A 198 30.17 27.23 52.17
CA ILE A 198 31.62 27.45 52.34
C ILE A 198 31.90 28.90 52.75
N ILE A 199 31.27 29.87 52.08
CA ILE A 199 31.40 31.30 52.43
C ILE A 199 30.91 31.55 53.85
N LEU A 200 29.73 31.02 54.22
CA LEU A 200 29.18 31.17 55.57
C LEU A 200 30.12 30.59 56.63
N ARG A 201 30.63 29.36 56.42
CA ARG A 201 31.60 28.74 57.32
C ARG A 201 32.89 29.56 57.45
N SER A 202 33.40 30.09 56.36
CA SER A 202 34.60 30.94 56.37
C SER A 202 34.37 32.26 57.11
N PHE A 203 33.16 32.83 57.01
CA PHE A 203 32.78 34.05 57.71
C PHE A 203 32.64 33.81 59.22
N PHE A 204 31.94 32.74 59.63
CA PHE A 204 31.82 32.37 61.04
C PHE A 204 33.18 32.08 61.67
N TRP A 205 34.05 31.30 61.02
CA TRP A 205 35.40 31.01 61.50
C TRP A 205 36.25 32.27 61.73
N LYS A 206 36.03 33.32 60.93
CA LYS A 206 36.76 34.59 61.03
C LYS A 206 36.23 35.51 62.14
N ILE A 207 35.03 35.25 62.65
CA ILE A 207 34.40 36.01 63.75
C ILE A 207 34.67 35.35 65.11
N THR A 208 34.81 34.02 65.17
CA THR A 208 35.14 33.28 66.40
C THR A 208 36.63 33.26 66.75
N LYS A 209 37.48 34.00 66.03
CA LYS A 209 38.91 34.12 66.27
C LYS A 209 39.27 35.57 66.56
#